data_AF-A0A8T1VVW0-F1
#
_entry.id   AF-A0A8T1VVW0-F1
#
_cell.length_a   1.000
_cell.length_b   1.000
_cell.length_c   1.000
_cell.angle_alpha   90.00
_cell.angle_beta   90.00
_cell.angle_gamma   90.00
#
_symmetry.space_group_name_H-M   'P 1'
#
loop_
_entity.id
_entity.type
_entity.pdbx_description
1 polymer ?
#
loop_
_entity_poly.entity_id
_entity_poly.type
_entity_poly.pdbx_seq_one_letter_code
_entity_poly.pdbx_strand_id
1 'polypeptide(L)'
;MKQTQVHSFNLEPRDQGPVSVTAPRRRLITAQRMLFAAWLGVGVVPFLLQARSFLKFVTPHKITETLVAPPGAVRETTNLTELCPATGFLMSRVWWNVVPTHYYTADHDRICHVVVPQYNLHGGYRVSSSKAVSFHTTPRKCKNDSYGFENYLYHGSIGYYAFYEEAQGTYCALDNTGYALVSNLGTFDINGWFLAQDGGSDEYRRSYWYGTVGTVWLLYRSLVLRRSYIACKRYGRRCDQMGQLLRRKFAMVFVHENLRLSAHGAKNYQRFALLYLLVEGLMSDLFLLIAHDGISAEIQYLSIGYNLSGMLLMVWEIVESMGWLSEGKRMLLKRLLYSYESSLLGELLSAAVQQHFLVSLNRSELKESRPTAMAVSYYVWSLLWHTMYVMMLIAFIVSVRVSWAVSYVLLRNRTLAIFTRPCCIDSVLGARCRMTMLGSYCVEGEQLFYNFEALKAFGMLKMEEENGAEFLVVDKLHWIAVPNDNLVVIGSVSGNLAQPCRERPCTGVVSFVGRSLGGAPGQTGSNPVLFVRRNTQIAVGPAPLAVLPAP
;
A
#
# COMPACT_ATOMS: atom_id res chain seq x y z
N MET A 1 14.93 -41.70 4.40
CA MET A 1 15.46 -41.98 5.75
C MET A 1 16.96 -42.19 5.65
N LYS A 2 17.76 -41.17 5.97
CA LYS A 2 19.18 -41.24 6.31
C LYS A 2 19.40 -40.01 7.20
N GLN A 3 19.58 -40.26 8.49
CA GLN A 3 19.79 -39.27 9.53
C GLN A 3 21.23 -38.77 9.44
N THR A 4 21.43 -37.47 9.26
CA THR A 4 22.74 -36.84 9.44
C THR A 4 22.89 -36.54 10.93
N GLN A 5 23.68 -37.37 11.62
CA GLN A 5 24.12 -37.16 13.00
C GLN A 5 25.09 -35.99 13.06
N VAL A 6 24.86 -35.08 14.01
CA VAL A 6 25.84 -34.06 14.42
C VAL A 6 26.65 -34.66 15.57
N HIS A 7 27.93 -34.93 15.34
CA HIS A 7 28.86 -35.35 16.40
C HIS A 7 29.31 -34.15 17.23
N SER A 8 29.02 -34.19 18.53
CA SER A 8 29.59 -33.33 19.56
C SER A 8 30.87 -33.98 20.11
N PHE A 9 32.02 -33.35 19.93
CA PHE A 9 33.26 -33.73 20.61
C PHE A 9 33.34 -33.06 21.99
N ASN A 10 33.49 -33.88 23.02
CA ASN A 10 33.85 -33.47 24.38
C ASN A 10 35.35 -33.12 24.41
N LEU A 11 35.68 -31.93 24.89
CA LEU A 11 37.02 -31.54 25.33
C LEU A 11 36.92 -31.08 26.77
N GLU A 12 37.59 -31.78 27.67
CA GLU A 12 37.78 -31.39 29.07
C GLU A 12 38.58 -30.08 29.18
N PRO A 13 38.40 -29.29 30.26
CA PRO A 13 38.99 -27.97 30.38
C PRO A 13 40.39 -28.02 30.98
N ARG A 14 41.36 -27.35 30.33
CA ARG A 14 42.61 -26.93 30.96
C ARG A 14 42.44 -25.53 31.53
N ASP A 15 42.74 -25.39 32.81
CA ASP A 15 42.73 -24.16 33.62
C ASP A 15 43.42 -22.96 32.94
N GLN A 16 42.69 -21.85 32.78
CA GLN A 16 43.23 -20.49 32.71
C GLN A 16 42.27 -19.48 33.35
N GLY A 17 42.55 -19.08 34.59
CA GLY A 17 42.28 -17.77 35.19
C GLY A 17 40.82 -17.32 35.40
N PRO A 18 40.53 -16.49 36.43
CA PRO A 18 39.18 -16.02 36.70
C PRO A 18 38.77 -14.98 35.64
N VAL A 19 38.07 -15.44 34.60
CA VAL A 19 37.29 -14.55 33.74
C VAL A 19 36.16 -13.98 34.59
N SER A 20 36.16 -12.66 34.77
CA SER A 20 35.06 -11.94 35.40
C SER A 20 33.78 -12.23 34.62
N VAL A 21 32.95 -13.12 35.17
CA VAL A 21 31.59 -13.36 34.71
C VAL A 21 30.80 -12.09 34.99
N THR A 22 30.82 -11.17 34.03
CA THR A 22 29.84 -10.11 33.97
C THR A 22 28.49 -10.80 33.84
N ALA A 23 27.68 -10.69 34.89
CA ALA A 23 26.34 -11.24 34.97
C ALA A 23 25.56 -11.00 33.66
N PRO A 24 24.78 -11.98 33.17
CA PRO A 24 24.00 -11.79 31.95
C PRO A 24 23.01 -10.65 32.19
N ARG A 25 23.27 -9.51 31.55
CA ARG A 25 22.36 -8.37 31.51
C ARG A 25 20.99 -8.91 31.09
N ARG A 26 20.00 -8.88 32.01
CA ARG A 26 18.63 -9.39 31.78
C ARG A 26 18.16 -8.93 30.39
N ARG A 27 18.10 -9.86 29.44
CA ARG A 27 17.66 -9.60 28.06
C ARG A 27 16.17 -9.32 28.10
N LEU A 28 15.76 -8.06 27.97
CA LEU A 28 14.33 -7.71 28.09
C LEU A 28 13.48 -8.27 26.94
N ILE A 29 14.01 -8.42 25.71
CA ILE A 29 13.25 -8.88 24.53
C ILE A 29 14.15 -9.70 23.57
N THR A 30 13.72 -10.88 23.14
CA THR A 30 14.40 -11.72 22.14
C THR A 30 14.15 -11.24 20.70
N ALA A 31 15.01 -11.63 19.75
CA ALA A 31 14.83 -11.24 18.34
C ALA A 31 13.50 -11.77 17.78
N GLN A 32 13.12 -13.00 18.15
CA GLN A 32 11.82 -13.57 17.78
C GLN A 32 10.63 -12.75 18.29
N ARG A 33 10.66 -12.26 19.54
CA ARG A 33 9.59 -11.42 20.10
C ARG A 33 9.52 -10.05 19.41
N MET A 34 10.67 -9.45 19.10
CA MET A 34 10.73 -8.17 18.39
C MET A 34 10.13 -8.28 16.98
N LEU A 35 10.50 -9.32 16.23
CA LEU A 35 9.95 -9.57 14.89
C LEU A 35 8.46 -9.87 14.93
N PHE A 36 7.99 -10.62 15.92
CA PHE A 36 6.57 -10.90 16.10
C PHE A 36 5.77 -9.62 16.38
N ALA A 37 6.24 -8.76 17.27
CA ALA A 37 5.60 -7.47 17.56
C ALA A 37 5.55 -6.56 16.31
N ALA A 38 6.64 -6.49 15.55
CA ALA A 38 6.67 -5.75 14.29
C ALA A 38 5.70 -6.34 13.25
N TRP A 39 5.66 -7.67 13.09
CA TRP A 39 4.73 -8.35 12.18
C TRP A 39 3.25 -8.12 12.54
N LEU A 40 2.92 -8.12 13.83
CA LEU A 40 1.57 -7.76 14.29
C LEU A 40 1.22 -6.32 13.90
N GLY A 41 2.13 -5.37 14.17
CA GLY A 41 1.89 -3.94 13.96
C GLY A 41 1.73 -3.54 12.50
N VAL A 42 2.64 -3.96 11.61
CA VAL A 42 2.62 -3.54 10.18
C VAL A 42 2.02 -4.56 9.22
N GLY A 43 1.71 -5.76 9.71
CA GLY A 43 1.06 -6.81 8.94
C GLY A 43 -0.40 -7.01 9.35
N VAL A 44 -0.61 -7.46 10.59
CA VAL A 44 -1.95 -7.91 11.04
C VAL A 44 -2.91 -6.75 11.25
N VAL A 45 -2.49 -5.66 11.91
CA VAL A 45 -3.39 -4.51 12.17
C VAL A 45 -3.96 -3.92 10.87
N PRO A 46 -3.14 -3.57 9.85
CA PRO A 46 -3.67 -3.09 8.57
C PRO A 46 -4.60 -4.10 7.88
N PHE A 47 -4.30 -5.39 7.98
CA PHE A 47 -5.15 -6.43 7.39
C PHE A 47 -6.51 -6.53 8.09
N LEU A 48 -6.57 -6.43 9.42
CA LEU A 48 -7.84 -6.43 10.15
C LEU A 48 -8.69 -5.21 9.82
N LEU A 49 -8.06 -4.04 9.65
CA LEU A 49 -8.75 -2.84 9.17
C LEU A 49 -9.35 -3.07 7.78
N GLN A 50 -8.55 -3.59 6.85
CA GLN A 50 -9.03 -3.92 5.50
C GLN A 50 -10.13 -4.99 5.48
N ALA A 51 -10.04 -6.01 6.33
CA ALA A 51 -11.07 -7.05 6.44
C ALA A 51 -12.38 -6.48 7.01
N ARG A 52 -12.30 -5.61 8.02
CA ARG A 52 -13.46 -4.87 8.55
C ARG A 52 -14.09 -3.99 7.46
N SER A 53 -13.27 -3.29 6.68
CA SER A 53 -13.73 -2.47 5.56
C SER A 53 -14.50 -3.29 4.54
N PHE A 54 -13.92 -4.40 4.10
CA PHE A 54 -14.54 -5.32 3.15
C PHE A 54 -15.88 -5.87 3.66
N LEU A 55 -15.94 -6.29 4.93
CA LEU A 55 -17.17 -6.82 5.53
C LEU A 55 -18.32 -5.81 5.50
N LYS A 56 -18.05 -4.52 5.68
CA LYS A 56 -19.09 -3.48 5.59
C LYS A 56 -19.67 -3.36 4.18
N PHE A 57 -18.83 -3.44 3.15
CA PHE A 57 -19.25 -3.25 1.77
C PHE A 57 -19.82 -4.49 1.11
N VAL A 58 -19.41 -5.69 1.54
CA VAL A 58 -19.94 -6.96 1.01
C VAL A 58 -21.29 -7.33 1.64
N THR A 59 -21.62 -6.77 2.80
CA THR A 59 -22.90 -7.01 3.47
C THR A 59 -24.03 -6.46 2.60
N PRO A 60 -25.10 -7.25 2.32
CA PRO A 60 -26.25 -6.76 1.58
C PRO A 60 -26.89 -5.55 2.27
N HIS A 61 -27.30 -4.57 1.48
CA HIS A 61 -27.93 -3.35 1.97
C HIS A 61 -29.31 -3.17 1.33
N LYS A 62 -30.15 -2.34 1.96
CA LYS A 62 -31.48 -1.95 1.46
C LYS A 62 -31.55 -0.42 1.50
N ILE A 63 -32.09 0.18 0.45
CA ILE A 63 -32.31 1.63 0.38
C ILE A 63 -33.53 1.97 1.23
N THR A 64 -33.46 3.05 2.01
CA THR A 64 -34.61 3.52 2.77
C THR A 64 -35.79 3.79 1.84
N GLU A 65 -36.97 3.28 2.19
CA GLU A 65 -38.16 3.28 1.32
C GLU A 65 -38.60 4.69 0.90
N THR A 66 -38.37 5.70 1.76
CA THR A 66 -38.64 7.12 1.47
C THR A 66 -37.76 7.71 0.37
N LEU A 67 -36.67 7.04 0.00
CA LEU A 67 -35.72 7.45 -1.04
C LEU A 67 -35.87 6.68 -2.35
N VAL A 68 -36.77 5.68 -2.40
CA VAL A 68 -37.02 4.87 -3.59
C VAL A 68 -38.11 5.53 -4.44
N ALA A 69 -37.86 5.70 -5.74
CA ALA A 69 -38.85 6.25 -6.65
C ALA A 69 -40.08 5.32 -6.73
N PRO A 70 -41.31 5.84 -6.63
CA PRO A 70 -42.51 5.01 -6.73
C PRO A 70 -42.57 4.24 -8.05
N PRO A 71 -43.07 2.99 -8.06
CA PRO A 71 -43.23 2.22 -9.30
C PRO A 71 -44.07 2.98 -10.33
N GLY A 72 -43.51 3.17 -11.53
CA GLY A 72 -44.20 3.89 -12.61
C GLY A 72 -44.18 5.42 -12.52
N ALA A 73 -43.48 6.01 -11.54
CA ALA A 73 -43.33 7.46 -11.44
C ALA A 73 -42.62 8.04 -12.69
N VAL A 74 -43.16 9.14 -13.21
CA VAL A 74 -42.60 9.84 -14.37
C VAL A 74 -41.44 10.74 -13.93
N ARG A 75 -40.38 10.80 -14.75
CA ARG A 75 -39.25 11.71 -14.53
C ARG A 75 -39.65 13.13 -14.91
N GLU A 76 -39.57 14.04 -13.96
CA GLU A 76 -39.89 15.45 -14.17
C GLU A 76 -38.61 16.31 -14.14
N THR A 77 -38.53 17.32 -15.02
CA THR A 77 -37.34 18.20 -15.17
C THR A 77 -37.69 19.68 -15.11
N THR A 78 -38.95 20.04 -14.90
CA THR A 78 -39.45 21.41 -14.78
C THR A 78 -39.04 22.04 -13.45
N ASN A 79 -38.63 23.31 -13.46
CA ASN A 79 -38.30 24.11 -12.26
C ASN A 79 -37.33 23.44 -11.26
N LEU A 80 -36.34 22.67 -11.75
CA LEU A 80 -35.42 21.90 -10.89
C LEU A 80 -34.72 22.73 -9.82
N THR A 81 -34.35 23.96 -10.10
CA THR A 81 -33.67 24.85 -9.15
C THR A 81 -34.53 25.25 -7.96
N GLU A 82 -35.85 25.31 -8.15
CA GLU A 82 -36.81 25.65 -7.08
C GLU A 82 -37.26 24.38 -6.35
N LEU A 83 -37.50 23.30 -7.10
CA LEU A 83 -38.08 22.07 -6.55
C LEU A 83 -37.04 21.14 -5.91
N CYS A 84 -35.81 21.17 -6.43
CA CYS A 84 -34.66 20.41 -5.96
C CYS A 84 -33.49 21.36 -5.67
N PRO A 85 -33.58 22.19 -4.62
CA PRO A 85 -32.69 23.34 -4.45
C PRO A 85 -31.27 22.97 -3.97
N ALA A 86 -30.97 21.71 -3.64
CA ALA A 86 -29.67 21.35 -3.11
C ALA A 86 -28.54 21.54 -4.14
N THR A 87 -27.48 22.22 -3.71
CA THR A 87 -26.30 22.54 -4.54
C THR A 87 -25.01 21.88 -4.03
N GLY A 88 -25.01 21.39 -2.79
CA GLY A 88 -23.89 20.68 -2.21
C GLY A 88 -24.30 19.82 -1.03
N PHE A 89 -23.53 18.76 -0.78
CA PHE A 89 -23.63 17.97 0.45
C PHE A 89 -22.32 18.08 1.24
N LEU A 90 -22.43 18.22 2.56
CA LEU A 90 -21.31 18.06 3.48
C LEU A 90 -21.52 16.75 4.25
N MET A 91 -20.75 15.73 3.87
CA MET A 91 -20.80 14.38 4.46
C MET A 91 -19.43 14.03 5.01
N SER A 92 -19.36 13.67 6.29
CA SER A 92 -18.11 13.35 7.02
C SER A 92 -16.97 14.34 6.72
N ARG A 93 -17.30 15.64 6.82
CA ARG A 93 -16.39 16.78 6.60
C ARG A 93 -15.82 16.90 5.18
N VAL A 94 -16.35 16.17 4.21
CA VAL A 94 -16.04 16.28 2.79
C VAL A 94 -17.19 16.99 2.08
N TRP A 95 -16.85 18.00 1.29
CA TRP A 95 -17.80 18.73 0.46
C TRP A 95 -18.02 17.99 -0.86
N TRP A 96 -19.26 17.88 -1.31
CA TRP A 96 -19.65 17.25 -2.57
C TRP A 96 -20.48 18.20 -3.41
N ASN A 97 -20.05 18.44 -4.64
CA ASN A 97 -20.78 19.25 -5.61
C ASN A 97 -21.88 18.41 -6.25
N VAL A 98 -23.13 18.63 -5.86
CA VAL A 98 -24.26 17.90 -6.43
C VAL A 98 -25.00 18.75 -7.44
N VAL A 99 -25.49 18.09 -8.48
CA VAL A 99 -26.31 18.73 -9.49
C VAL A 99 -27.59 17.91 -9.68
N PRO A 100 -28.77 18.49 -9.38
CA PRO A 100 -30.05 17.86 -9.67
C PRO A 100 -30.24 17.65 -11.18
N THR A 101 -30.80 16.49 -11.55
CA THR A 101 -31.07 16.14 -12.95
C THR A 101 -32.55 16.02 -13.26
N HIS A 102 -33.32 15.44 -12.35
CA HIS A 102 -34.76 15.22 -12.44
C HIS A 102 -35.32 14.92 -11.04
N TYR A 103 -36.63 14.90 -10.90
CA TYR A 103 -37.30 14.45 -9.68
C TYR A 103 -38.46 13.52 -10.00
N TYR A 104 -38.92 12.84 -8.95
CA TYR A 104 -40.12 12.03 -8.93
C TYR A 104 -41.08 12.59 -7.88
N THR A 105 -42.35 12.69 -8.25
CA THR A 105 -43.43 13.04 -7.34
C THR A 105 -43.84 11.79 -6.54
N ALA A 106 -43.80 11.87 -5.21
CA ALA A 106 -44.29 10.85 -4.28
C ALA A 106 -45.43 11.45 -3.42
N ASP A 107 -46.23 10.60 -2.76
CA ASP A 107 -47.53 10.97 -2.19
C ASP A 107 -47.55 12.27 -1.34
N HIS A 108 -46.50 12.54 -0.58
CA HIS A 108 -46.41 13.73 0.28
C HIS A 108 -45.10 14.50 0.14
N ASP A 109 -44.16 14.04 -0.69
CA ASP A 109 -42.81 14.59 -0.79
C ASP A 109 -42.22 14.35 -2.19
N ARG A 110 -41.04 14.94 -2.44
CA ARG A 110 -40.35 14.83 -3.73
C ARG A 110 -39.01 14.14 -3.55
N ILE A 111 -38.68 13.24 -4.47
CA ILE A 111 -37.39 12.56 -4.53
C ILE A 111 -36.60 13.18 -5.67
N CYS A 112 -35.54 13.89 -5.33
CA CYS A 112 -34.68 14.58 -6.28
C CYS A 112 -33.49 13.69 -6.64
N HIS A 113 -33.35 13.34 -7.91
CA HIS A 113 -32.16 12.64 -8.38
C HIS A 113 -31.01 13.63 -8.58
N VAL A 114 -29.83 13.25 -8.12
CA VAL A 114 -28.61 14.05 -8.18
C VAL A 114 -27.45 13.28 -8.76
N VAL A 115 -26.54 14.03 -9.38
CA VAL A 115 -25.25 13.52 -9.82
C VAL A 115 -24.13 14.33 -9.21
N VAL A 116 -22.99 13.68 -8.99
CA VAL A 116 -21.71 14.36 -8.74
C VAL A 116 -20.84 14.14 -9.98
N PRO A 117 -20.81 15.10 -10.92
CA PRO A 117 -20.24 14.89 -12.24
C PRO A 117 -18.79 14.40 -12.22
N GLN A 118 -18.01 14.84 -11.24
CA GLN A 118 -16.57 14.56 -11.14
C GLN A 118 -16.28 13.12 -10.72
N TYR A 119 -17.24 12.43 -10.12
CA TYR A 119 -16.98 11.19 -9.41
C TYR A 119 -17.92 10.06 -9.82
N ASN A 120 -18.69 10.19 -10.89
CA ASN A 120 -19.66 9.16 -11.31
C ASN A 120 -20.54 8.70 -10.13
N LEU A 121 -20.93 9.63 -9.25
CA LEU A 121 -21.95 9.37 -8.24
C LEU A 121 -23.32 9.75 -8.78
N HIS A 122 -24.28 8.88 -8.47
CA HIS A 122 -25.69 9.04 -8.78
C HIS A 122 -26.50 8.62 -7.57
N GLY A 123 -27.66 9.22 -7.37
CA GLY A 123 -28.55 8.82 -6.28
C GLY A 123 -29.69 9.80 -6.09
N GLY A 124 -30.39 9.63 -4.98
CA GLY A 124 -31.57 10.40 -4.64
C GLY A 124 -31.43 11.10 -3.30
N TYR A 125 -32.05 12.25 -3.17
CA TYR A 125 -32.26 12.89 -1.88
C TYR A 125 -33.71 13.34 -1.69
N ARG A 126 -34.07 13.49 -0.42
CA ARG A 126 -35.38 13.95 0.03
C ARG A 126 -35.19 15.01 1.10
N VAL A 127 -35.97 16.08 0.99
CA VAL A 127 -36.05 17.14 2.00
C VAL A 127 -37.45 17.14 2.57
N SER A 128 -37.56 17.02 3.89
CA SER A 128 -38.84 17.09 4.59
C SER A 128 -39.45 18.48 4.50
N SER A 129 -40.78 18.55 4.40
CA SER A 129 -41.55 19.80 4.42
C SER A 129 -41.54 20.51 5.79
N SER A 130 -41.29 19.77 6.89
CA SER A 130 -41.29 20.33 8.24
C SER A 130 -39.88 20.69 8.72
N LYS A 131 -39.77 21.82 9.44
CA LYS A 131 -38.52 22.22 10.11
C LYS A 131 -38.07 21.16 11.12
N ALA A 132 -36.77 20.92 11.18
CA ALA A 132 -36.13 19.94 12.05
C ALA A 132 -35.02 20.59 12.90
N VAL A 133 -34.65 19.92 13.99
CA VAL A 133 -33.49 20.34 14.80
C VAL A 133 -32.23 20.20 13.96
N SER A 134 -31.48 21.29 13.81
CA SER A 134 -30.26 21.33 13.01
C SER A 134 -29.25 20.24 13.43
N PHE A 135 -28.71 19.53 12.46
CA PHE A 135 -27.68 18.52 12.70
C PHE A 135 -26.38 19.15 13.25
N HIS A 136 -25.56 18.39 13.98
CA HIS A 136 -24.41 18.92 14.72
C HIS A 136 -23.31 19.56 13.85
N THR A 137 -23.20 19.17 12.57
CA THR A 137 -22.26 19.78 11.59
C THR A 137 -22.87 20.97 10.85
N THR A 138 -24.16 21.24 11.04
CA THR A 138 -24.86 22.35 10.41
C THR A 138 -24.40 23.68 10.99
N PRO A 139 -24.09 24.71 10.17
CA PRO A 139 -23.71 26.04 10.64
C PRO A 139 -24.77 26.64 11.56
N ARG A 140 -24.32 27.33 12.62
CA ARG A 140 -25.22 27.98 13.59
C ARG A 140 -26.25 28.92 12.95
N LYS A 141 -25.89 29.57 11.83
CA LYS A 141 -26.79 30.45 11.07
C LYS A 141 -28.04 29.74 10.55
N CYS A 142 -27.97 28.42 10.31
CA CYS A 142 -29.05 27.61 9.75
C CYS A 142 -29.97 26.99 10.81
N LYS A 143 -29.76 27.27 12.10
CA LYS A 143 -30.46 26.60 13.21
C LYS A 143 -31.99 26.65 13.08
N ASN A 144 -32.52 27.77 12.59
CA ASN A 144 -33.97 27.99 12.44
C ASN A 144 -34.50 27.67 11.03
N ASP A 145 -33.62 27.36 10.08
CA ASP A 145 -33.94 27.14 8.66
C ASP A 145 -33.39 25.78 8.19
N SER A 146 -33.44 24.81 9.11
CA SER A 146 -33.05 23.42 8.91
C SER A 146 -34.28 22.54 8.69
N TYR A 147 -34.21 21.66 7.71
CA TYR A 147 -35.24 20.68 7.35
C TYR A 147 -34.65 19.29 7.39
N GLY A 148 -35.47 18.26 7.66
CA GLY A 148 -35.00 16.87 7.63
C GLY A 148 -34.44 16.51 6.26
N PHE A 149 -33.28 15.85 6.22
CA PHE A 149 -32.59 15.50 4.98
C PHE A 149 -32.13 14.04 5.00
N GLU A 150 -32.46 13.33 3.93
CA GLU A 150 -32.07 11.95 3.69
C GLU A 150 -31.53 11.85 2.26
N ASN A 151 -30.46 11.10 2.06
CA ASN A 151 -29.97 10.81 0.72
C ASN A 151 -29.29 9.44 0.66
N TYR A 152 -29.24 8.90 -0.54
CA TYR A 152 -28.31 7.84 -0.88
C TYR A 152 -27.53 8.22 -2.13
N LEU A 153 -26.31 7.69 -2.22
CA LEU A 153 -25.49 7.79 -3.41
C LEU A 153 -24.86 6.43 -3.71
N TYR A 154 -24.70 6.18 -4.99
CA TYR A 154 -23.88 5.12 -5.54
C TYR A 154 -22.74 5.73 -6.32
N HIS A 155 -21.52 5.34 -6.01
CA HIS A 155 -20.32 5.76 -6.74
C HIS A 155 -19.80 4.57 -7.56
N GLY A 156 -19.86 4.68 -8.88
CA GLY A 156 -19.35 3.64 -9.77
C GLY A 156 -17.84 3.43 -9.63
N SER A 157 -17.41 2.18 -9.49
CA SER A 157 -15.99 1.79 -9.44
C SER A 157 -15.41 1.55 -10.85
N ILE A 158 -14.16 1.12 -10.97
CA ILE A 158 -13.56 0.68 -12.25
C ILE A 158 -14.14 -0.69 -12.68
N GLY A 159 -14.56 -1.52 -11.71
CA GLY A 159 -15.34 -2.73 -11.98
C GLY A 159 -16.81 -2.43 -12.33
N TYR A 160 -17.55 -3.45 -12.79
CA TYR A 160 -19.00 -3.34 -12.98
C TYR A 160 -19.76 -3.41 -11.64
N TYR A 161 -19.43 -2.50 -10.72
CA TYR A 161 -20.12 -2.34 -9.45
C TYR A 161 -19.97 -0.91 -8.93
N ALA A 162 -20.85 -0.52 -7.99
CA ALA A 162 -20.85 0.77 -7.33
C ALA A 162 -20.86 0.61 -5.81
N PHE A 163 -20.20 1.54 -5.12
CA PHE A 163 -20.24 1.67 -3.68
C PHE A 163 -21.48 2.46 -3.27
N TYR A 164 -22.26 1.92 -2.35
CA TYR A 164 -23.45 2.54 -1.79
C TYR A 164 -23.13 3.24 -0.48
N GLU A 165 -23.65 4.44 -0.33
CA GLU A 165 -23.69 5.19 0.91
C GLU A 165 -25.08 5.80 1.11
N GLU A 166 -25.58 5.75 2.34
CA GLU A 166 -26.82 6.42 2.74
C GLU A 166 -26.55 7.31 3.92
N ALA A 167 -26.98 8.56 3.84
CA ALA A 167 -26.74 9.54 4.87
C ALA A 167 -28.04 10.24 5.29
N GLN A 168 -28.04 10.68 6.56
CA GLN A 168 -29.16 11.37 7.19
C GLN A 168 -28.65 12.59 7.94
N GLY A 169 -29.45 13.64 7.99
CA GLY A 169 -29.13 14.86 8.71
C GLY A 169 -30.12 15.98 8.43
N THR A 170 -29.62 17.19 8.16
CA THR A 170 -30.46 18.36 7.90
C THR A 170 -30.03 19.16 6.69
N TYR A 171 -31.00 19.64 5.92
CA TYR A 171 -30.83 20.57 4.82
C TYR A 171 -31.00 22.01 5.31
N CYS A 172 -30.07 22.90 4.97
CA CYS A 172 -30.18 24.32 5.27
C CYS A 172 -30.70 25.11 4.05
N ALA A 173 -31.82 25.80 4.23
CA ALA A 173 -32.43 26.61 3.17
C ALA A 173 -31.68 27.94 2.89
N LEU A 174 -30.81 28.39 3.81
CA LEU A 174 -30.05 29.64 3.64
C LEU A 174 -28.84 29.50 2.71
N ASP A 175 -28.28 28.29 2.59
CA ASP A 175 -27.10 28.02 1.77
C ASP A 175 -27.26 26.80 0.86
N ASN A 176 -28.49 26.28 0.74
CA ASN A 176 -28.85 25.20 -0.16
C ASN A 176 -27.98 23.93 -0.01
N THR A 177 -27.57 23.62 1.22
CA THR A 177 -26.63 22.54 1.52
C THR A 177 -27.26 21.48 2.42
N GLY A 178 -27.05 20.21 2.06
CA GLY A 178 -27.36 19.06 2.93
C GLY A 178 -26.19 18.75 3.87
N TYR A 179 -26.43 18.78 5.18
CA TYR A 179 -25.45 18.42 6.21
C TYR A 179 -25.83 17.08 6.81
N ALA A 180 -25.06 16.04 6.51
CA ALA A 180 -25.45 14.66 6.82
C ALA A 180 -24.27 13.81 7.31
N LEU A 181 -24.60 12.72 7.99
CA LEU A 181 -23.66 11.67 8.37
C LEU A 181 -24.07 10.37 7.70
N VAL A 182 -23.09 9.65 7.16
CA VAL A 182 -23.32 8.33 6.56
C VAL A 182 -23.70 7.33 7.66
N SER A 183 -24.81 6.64 7.42
CA SER A 183 -25.43 5.69 8.33
C SER A 183 -25.32 4.26 7.80
N ASN A 184 -25.54 4.04 6.50
CA ASN A 184 -25.47 2.74 5.84
C ASN A 184 -24.46 2.73 4.70
N LEU A 185 -23.88 1.55 4.47
CA LEU A 185 -22.89 1.29 3.42
C LEU A 185 -23.20 -0.05 2.75
N GLY A 186 -22.74 -0.22 1.51
CA GLY A 186 -22.90 -1.44 0.77
C GLY A 186 -22.31 -1.36 -0.63
N THR A 187 -22.60 -2.34 -1.47
CA THR A 187 -22.17 -2.37 -2.87
C THR A 187 -23.23 -3.02 -3.74
N PHE A 188 -23.30 -2.64 -5.02
CA PHE A 188 -24.23 -3.24 -5.97
C PHE A 188 -23.61 -3.35 -7.36
N ASP A 189 -23.91 -4.42 -8.09
CA ASP A 189 -23.40 -4.66 -9.45
C ASP A 189 -24.12 -3.75 -10.47
N ILE A 190 -23.77 -2.47 -10.46
CA ILE A 190 -24.30 -1.44 -11.35
C ILE A 190 -23.22 -0.40 -11.66
N ASN A 191 -23.18 0.13 -12.89
CA ASN A 191 -22.28 1.22 -13.25
C ASN A 191 -22.76 1.97 -14.50
N GLY A 192 -22.10 3.09 -14.80
CA GLY A 192 -22.26 3.85 -16.04
C GLY A 192 -23.68 4.30 -16.29
N TRP A 193 -24.20 4.01 -17.49
CA TRP A 193 -25.54 4.42 -17.90
C TRP A 193 -26.65 3.84 -17.02
N PHE A 194 -26.55 2.56 -16.65
CA PHE A 194 -27.55 1.92 -15.78
C PHE A 194 -27.60 2.59 -14.42
N LEU A 195 -26.44 2.96 -13.88
CA LEU A 195 -26.35 3.67 -12.60
C LEU A 195 -27.03 5.05 -12.66
N ALA A 196 -26.85 5.79 -13.76
CA ALA A 196 -27.49 7.09 -13.96
C ALA A 196 -29.02 7.03 -14.10
N GLN A 197 -29.57 5.84 -14.32
CA GLN A 197 -31.00 5.60 -14.47
C GLN A 197 -31.63 4.89 -13.27
N ASP A 198 -30.84 4.54 -12.27
CA ASP A 198 -31.33 3.81 -11.11
C ASP A 198 -32.32 4.68 -10.30
N GLY A 199 -33.52 4.16 -10.09
CA GLY A 199 -34.54 4.78 -9.24
C GLY A 199 -34.49 4.30 -7.79
N GLY A 200 -33.56 3.39 -7.47
CA GLY A 200 -33.55 2.66 -6.21
C GLY A 200 -34.47 1.43 -6.24
N SER A 201 -34.45 0.66 -5.16
CA SER A 201 -35.33 -0.49 -4.93
C SER A 201 -35.42 -0.76 -3.43
N ASP A 202 -36.56 -1.28 -3.03
CA ASP A 202 -36.89 -1.79 -1.70
C ASP A 202 -36.36 -3.20 -1.43
N GLU A 203 -35.76 -3.87 -2.43
CA GLU A 203 -35.11 -5.16 -2.29
C GLU A 203 -33.68 -5.05 -1.72
N TYR A 204 -33.20 -6.14 -1.14
CA TYR A 204 -31.79 -6.25 -0.75
C TYR A 204 -30.87 -6.29 -1.96
N ARG A 205 -29.89 -5.40 -1.97
CA ARG A 205 -28.87 -5.28 -3.02
C ARG A 205 -27.51 -5.70 -2.49
N ARG A 206 -26.69 -6.31 -3.36
CA ARG A 206 -25.30 -6.68 -3.09
C ARG A 206 -24.49 -6.78 -4.38
N SER A 207 -23.17 -6.62 -4.29
CA SER A 207 -22.26 -6.87 -5.41
C SER A 207 -21.59 -8.25 -5.28
N TYR A 208 -21.82 -9.12 -6.27
CA TYR A 208 -21.09 -10.38 -6.39
C TYR A 208 -19.67 -10.15 -6.91
N TRP A 209 -19.47 -9.12 -7.76
CA TRP A 209 -18.15 -8.75 -8.26
C TRP A 209 -17.22 -8.33 -7.12
N TYR A 210 -17.64 -7.34 -6.33
CA TYR A 210 -16.90 -6.85 -5.18
C TYR A 210 -16.64 -7.96 -4.16
N GLY A 211 -17.67 -8.76 -3.86
CA GLY A 211 -17.54 -9.90 -2.95
C GLY A 211 -16.48 -10.90 -3.42
N THR A 212 -16.47 -11.24 -4.71
CA THR A 212 -15.51 -12.20 -5.28
C THR A 212 -14.09 -11.65 -5.30
N VAL A 213 -13.89 -10.46 -5.91
CA VAL A 213 -12.56 -9.84 -6.04
C VAL A 213 -11.96 -9.50 -4.68
N GLY A 214 -12.76 -8.94 -3.77
CA GLY A 214 -12.34 -8.63 -2.42
C GLY A 214 -12.00 -9.88 -1.60
N THR A 215 -12.75 -10.98 -1.76
CA THR A 215 -12.40 -12.26 -1.12
C THR A 215 -11.08 -12.81 -1.63
N VAL A 216 -10.86 -12.82 -2.95
CA VAL A 216 -9.57 -13.24 -3.54
C VAL A 216 -8.42 -12.39 -2.99
N TRP A 217 -8.62 -11.09 -2.87
CA TRP A 217 -7.62 -10.17 -2.33
C TRP A 217 -7.29 -10.43 -0.86
N LEU A 218 -8.31 -10.60 -0.01
CA LEU A 218 -8.12 -10.91 1.42
C LEU A 218 -7.45 -12.28 1.62
N LEU A 219 -7.83 -13.29 0.84
CA LEU A 219 -7.17 -14.59 0.85
C LEU A 219 -5.69 -14.45 0.47
N TYR A 220 -5.39 -13.71 -0.59
CA TYR A 220 -4.02 -13.46 -1.00
C TYR A 220 -3.20 -12.77 0.10
N ARG A 221 -3.73 -11.67 0.68
CA ARG A 221 -3.09 -10.95 1.79
C ARG A 221 -2.86 -11.86 3.00
N SER A 222 -3.81 -12.75 3.32
CA SER A 222 -3.68 -13.73 4.40
C SER A 222 -2.51 -14.69 4.16
N LEU A 223 -2.32 -15.15 2.91
CA LEU A 223 -1.19 -15.99 2.53
C LEU A 223 0.14 -15.23 2.63
N VAL A 224 0.19 -13.95 2.24
CA VAL A 224 1.36 -13.09 2.43
C VAL A 224 1.70 -12.92 3.92
N LEU A 225 0.70 -12.69 4.77
CA LEU A 225 0.89 -12.60 6.22
C LEU A 225 1.45 -13.89 6.80
N ARG A 226 0.89 -15.04 6.40
CA ARG A 226 1.37 -16.37 6.81
C ARG A 226 2.82 -16.59 6.40
N ARG A 227 3.18 -16.28 5.14
CA ARG A 227 4.56 -16.47 4.67
C ARG A 227 5.54 -15.59 5.44
N SER A 228 5.16 -14.32 5.67
CA SER A 228 5.97 -13.35 6.41
C SER A 228 6.16 -13.79 7.86
N TYR A 229 5.10 -14.29 8.50
CA TYR A 229 5.17 -14.84 9.86
C TYR A 229 6.19 -15.99 9.97
N ILE A 230 6.14 -16.95 9.04
CA ILE A 230 7.07 -18.09 9.04
C ILE A 230 8.51 -17.61 8.85
N ALA A 231 8.75 -16.69 7.91
CA ALA A 231 10.06 -16.10 7.67
C ALA A 231 10.59 -15.37 8.93
N CYS A 232 9.77 -14.52 9.54
CA CYS A 232 10.10 -13.81 10.77
C CYS A 232 10.40 -14.76 11.94
N LYS A 233 9.61 -15.83 12.09
CA LYS A 233 9.82 -16.84 13.13
C LYS A 233 11.14 -17.58 12.93
N ARG A 234 11.44 -18.04 11.70
CA ARG A 234 12.69 -18.75 11.38
C ARG A 234 13.90 -17.84 11.55
N TYR A 235 13.82 -16.61 11.06
CA TYR A 235 14.90 -15.63 11.19
C TYR A 235 15.15 -15.23 12.63
N GLY A 236 14.08 -14.98 13.42
CA GLY A 236 14.19 -14.70 14.85
C GLY A 236 14.84 -15.83 15.63
N ARG A 237 14.43 -17.08 15.39
CA ARG A 237 15.06 -18.27 15.99
C ARG A 237 16.53 -18.37 15.64
N ARG A 238 16.88 -18.12 14.37
CA ARG A 238 18.27 -18.10 13.88
C ARG A 238 19.11 -17.03 14.59
N CYS A 239 18.58 -15.81 14.75
CA CYS A 239 19.23 -14.75 15.53
C CYS A 239 19.46 -15.18 16.99
N ASP A 240 18.42 -15.69 17.65
CA ASP A 240 18.49 -16.08 19.05
C ASP A 240 19.48 -17.24 19.29
N GLN A 241 19.53 -18.23 18.38
CA GLN A 241 20.49 -19.35 18.41
C GLN A 241 21.94 -18.91 18.22
N MET A 242 22.19 -17.91 17.37
CA MET A 242 23.53 -17.35 17.13
C MET A 242 23.87 -16.19 18.08
N GLY A 243 23.08 -15.95 19.12
CA GLY A 243 23.31 -14.89 20.10
C GLY A 243 23.21 -13.46 19.52
N GLN A 244 22.58 -13.28 18.37
CA GLN A 244 22.44 -11.99 17.71
C GLN A 244 21.22 -11.22 18.20
N LEU A 245 21.40 -9.93 18.44
CA LEU A 245 20.31 -9.01 18.77
C LEU A 245 19.77 -8.35 17.49
N LEU A 246 18.47 -8.03 17.52
CA LEU A 246 17.80 -7.28 16.47
C LEU A 246 17.06 -6.09 17.07
N ARG A 247 17.52 -4.88 16.78
CA ARG A 247 16.88 -3.63 17.23
C ARG A 247 15.55 -3.41 16.51
N ARG A 248 14.64 -2.66 17.14
CA ARG A 248 13.31 -2.33 16.60
C ARG A 248 13.35 -1.85 15.15
N LYS A 249 14.24 -0.91 14.82
CA LYS A 249 14.37 -0.35 13.46
C LYS A 249 14.68 -1.44 12.42
N PHE A 250 15.63 -2.33 12.71
CA PHE A 250 16.04 -3.39 11.79
C PHE A 250 15.01 -4.52 11.71
N ALA A 251 14.32 -4.83 12.80
CA ALA A 251 13.20 -5.77 12.80
C ALA A 251 12.06 -5.29 11.90
N MET A 252 11.72 -4.00 11.96
CA MET A 252 10.71 -3.40 11.08
C MET A 252 11.08 -3.54 9.61
N VAL A 253 12.34 -3.24 9.24
CA VAL A 253 12.84 -3.41 7.87
C VAL A 253 12.69 -4.84 7.39
N PHE A 254 13.13 -5.82 8.19
CA PHE A 254 13.01 -7.24 7.84
C PHE A 254 11.55 -7.66 7.63
N VAL A 255 10.64 -7.25 8.52
CA VAL A 255 9.21 -7.53 8.40
C VAL A 255 8.63 -6.89 7.14
N HIS A 256 8.97 -5.62 6.86
CA HIS A 256 8.52 -4.95 5.65
C HIS A 256 8.98 -5.69 4.40
N GLU A 257 10.25 -6.06 4.24
CA GLU A 257 10.69 -6.83 3.07
C GLU A 257 9.94 -8.17 2.92
N ASN A 258 9.60 -8.83 4.03
CA ASN A 258 8.86 -10.10 4.00
C ASN A 258 7.33 -9.95 3.82
N LEU A 259 6.76 -8.77 4.09
CA LEU A 259 5.38 -8.40 3.76
C LEU A 259 5.21 -7.92 2.32
N ARG A 260 6.28 -7.96 1.51
CA ARG A 260 6.20 -7.69 0.07
C ARG A 260 5.09 -8.50 -0.58
N LEU A 261 4.34 -7.88 -1.50
CA LEU A 261 3.24 -8.54 -2.20
C LEU A 261 3.77 -9.50 -3.26
N SER A 262 4.72 -9.10 -4.10
CA SER A 262 5.29 -9.93 -5.17
C SER A 262 6.36 -10.92 -4.67
N ALA A 263 6.49 -12.07 -5.34
CA ALA A 263 7.61 -12.99 -5.11
C ALA A 263 8.90 -12.52 -5.81
N HIS A 264 10.06 -13.03 -5.37
CA HIS A 264 11.30 -12.84 -6.13
C HIS A 264 11.19 -13.53 -7.49
N GLY A 265 11.52 -12.80 -8.56
CA GLY A 265 11.39 -13.29 -9.94
C GLY A 265 9.97 -13.19 -10.52
N ALA A 266 9.04 -12.48 -9.86
CA ALA A 266 7.73 -12.20 -10.44
C ALA A 266 7.83 -11.52 -11.82
N LYS A 267 6.93 -11.86 -12.74
CA LYS A 267 6.79 -11.23 -14.05
C LYS A 267 5.87 -10.01 -13.97
N ASN A 268 5.97 -9.09 -14.94
CA ASN A 268 5.19 -7.84 -14.89
C ASN A 268 3.68 -8.03 -14.98
N TYR A 269 3.18 -8.99 -15.75
CA TYR A 269 1.73 -9.28 -15.74
C TYR A 269 1.22 -9.70 -14.35
N GLN A 270 2.05 -10.41 -13.57
CA GLN A 270 1.71 -10.79 -12.19
C GLN A 270 1.69 -9.55 -11.28
N ARG A 271 2.64 -8.62 -11.47
CA ARG A 271 2.65 -7.33 -10.76
C ARG A 271 1.45 -6.45 -11.14
N PHE A 272 1.04 -6.44 -12.40
CA PHE A 272 -0.17 -5.74 -12.84
C PHE A 272 -1.43 -6.33 -12.22
N ALA A 273 -1.55 -7.65 -12.12
CA ALA A 273 -2.66 -8.29 -11.40
C ALA A 273 -2.69 -7.88 -9.91
N LEU A 274 -1.54 -7.82 -9.25
CA LEU A 274 -1.45 -7.32 -7.87
C LEU A 274 -1.79 -5.83 -7.75
N LEU A 275 -1.38 -5.01 -8.73
CA LEU A 275 -1.69 -3.59 -8.77
C LEU A 275 -3.20 -3.38 -8.88
N TYR A 276 -3.89 -4.16 -9.72
CA TYR A 276 -5.35 -4.14 -9.83
C TYR A 276 -6.02 -4.44 -8.48
N LEU A 277 -5.67 -5.55 -7.81
CA LEU A 277 -6.24 -5.91 -6.51
C LEU A 277 -5.96 -4.84 -5.43
N LEU A 278 -4.81 -4.18 -5.51
CA LEU A 278 -4.45 -3.10 -4.61
C LEU A 278 -5.30 -1.84 -4.85
N VAL A 279 -5.60 -1.49 -6.10
CA VAL A 279 -6.50 -0.39 -6.46
C VAL A 279 -7.91 -0.65 -5.94
N GLU A 280 -8.44 -1.86 -6.11
CA GLU A 280 -9.76 -2.24 -5.57
C GLU A 280 -9.82 -2.11 -4.03
N GLY A 281 -8.73 -2.51 -3.35
CA GLY A 281 -8.58 -2.31 -1.90
C GLY A 281 -8.49 -0.83 -1.50
N LEU A 282 -7.78 0.00 -2.29
CA LEU A 282 -7.65 1.44 -2.07
C LEU A 282 -8.99 2.17 -2.21
N MET A 283 -9.78 1.81 -3.23
CA MET A 283 -11.11 2.40 -3.44
C MET A 283 -12.00 2.14 -2.22
N SER A 284 -12.07 0.89 -1.75
CA SER A 284 -12.82 0.54 -0.53
C SER A 284 -12.43 1.41 0.66
N ASP A 285 -11.12 1.63 0.83
CA ASP A 285 -10.63 2.45 1.93
C ASP A 285 -10.95 3.94 1.78
N LEU A 286 -10.97 4.46 0.55
CA LEU A 286 -11.38 5.82 0.23
C LEU A 286 -12.86 6.06 0.54
N PHE A 287 -13.74 5.10 0.31
CA PHE A 287 -15.17 5.25 0.64
C PHE A 287 -15.45 5.26 2.12
N LEU A 288 -14.74 4.44 2.91
CA LEU A 288 -14.90 4.46 4.36
C LEU A 288 -14.42 5.76 5.00
N LEU A 289 -13.52 6.47 4.32
CA LEU A 289 -13.10 7.81 4.70
C LEU A 289 -14.26 8.80 4.71
N ILE A 290 -15.14 8.67 3.71
CA ILE A 290 -16.30 9.54 3.48
C ILE A 290 -17.48 9.10 4.36
N ALA A 291 -17.41 7.89 4.93
CA ALA A 291 -18.46 7.31 5.75
C ALA A 291 -18.25 7.45 7.27
N HIS A 292 -17.08 7.91 7.70
CA HIS A 292 -16.73 7.96 9.12
C HIS A 292 -16.29 9.35 9.55
N ASP A 293 -16.71 9.73 10.75
CA ASP A 293 -16.22 10.91 11.46
C ASP A 293 -15.36 10.52 12.67
N GLY A 294 -14.52 11.45 13.11
CA GLY A 294 -13.68 11.29 14.31
C GLY A 294 -12.53 10.30 14.14
N ILE A 295 -12.18 9.59 15.22
CA ILE A 295 -10.99 8.71 15.30
C ILE A 295 -11.03 7.59 14.25
N SER A 296 -12.22 7.10 13.91
CA SER A 296 -12.37 6.06 12.87
C SER A 296 -11.92 6.56 11.49
N ALA A 297 -12.16 7.84 11.18
CA ALA A 297 -11.69 8.46 9.94
C ALA A 297 -10.16 8.58 9.93
N GLU A 298 -9.56 8.98 11.06
CA GLU A 298 -8.09 9.09 11.19
C GLU A 298 -7.38 7.75 10.98
N ILE A 299 -7.91 6.66 11.54
CA ILE A 299 -7.40 5.30 11.32
C ILE A 299 -7.52 4.91 9.84
N GLN A 300 -8.61 5.32 9.19
CA GLN A 300 -8.84 5.03 7.78
C GLN A 300 -7.85 5.78 6.86
N TYR A 301 -7.53 7.04 7.16
CA TYR A 301 -6.46 7.78 6.48
C TYR A 301 -5.10 7.07 6.56
N LEU A 302 -4.78 6.48 7.71
CA LEU A 302 -3.55 5.69 7.87
C LEU A 302 -3.54 4.45 6.96
N SER A 303 -4.68 3.76 6.83
CA SER A 303 -4.83 2.62 5.91
C SER A 303 -4.63 3.02 4.45
N ILE A 304 -5.21 4.16 4.04
CA ILE A 304 -5.05 4.71 2.69
C ILE A 304 -3.58 5.02 2.40
N GLY A 305 -2.88 5.70 3.32
CA GLY A 305 -1.45 5.99 3.19
C GLY A 305 -0.62 4.72 2.98
N TYR A 306 -0.92 3.66 3.73
CA TYR A 306 -0.26 2.36 3.59
C TYR A 306 -0.52 1.71 2.22
N ASN A 307 -1.78 1.69 1.75
CA ASN A 307 -2.12 1.12 0.45
C ASN A 307 -1.53 1.93 -0.72
N LEU A 308 -1.53 3.26 -0.61
CA LEU A 308 -0.93 4.16 -1.59
C LEU A 308 0.60 3.97 -1.68
N SER A 309 1.27 3.73 -0.55
CA SER A 309 2.69 3.35 -0.54
C SER A 309 2.93 2.00 -1.20
N GLY A 310 2.08 1.01 -0.91
CA GLY A 310 2.10 -0.27 -1.60
C GLY A 310 1.99 -0.13 -3.12
N MET A 311 1.18 0.84 -3.59
CA MET A 311 0.96 1.12 -5.00
C MET A 311 2.22 1.71 -5.64
N LEU A 312 2.81 2.72 -4.99
CA LEU A 312 4.09 3.32 -5.42
C LEU A 312 5.21 2.27 -5.50
N LEU A 313 5.31 1.40 -4.50
CA LEU A 313 6.29 0.31 -4.50
C LEU A 313 6.03 -0.71 -5.62
N MET A 314 4.78 -1.07 -5.88
CA MET A 314 4.45 -2.00 -6.96
C MET A 314 4.77 -1.42 -8.34
N VAL A 315 4.43 -0.15 -8.57
CA VAL A 315 4.79 0.59 -9.79
C VAL A 315 6.31 0.67 -9.95
N TRP A 316 7.04 0.99 -8.88
CA TRP A 316 8.49 0.99 -8.90
C TRP A 316 9.08 -0.36 -9.27
N GLU A 317 8.58 -1.46 -8.71
CA GLU A 317 9.05 -2.80 -9.06
C GLU A 317 8.84 -3.15 -10.54
N ILE A 318 7.72 -2.68 -11.12
CA ILE A 318 7.46 -2.83 -12.56
C ILE A 318 8.51 -2.06 -13.35
N VAL A 319 8.72 -0.78 -13.05
CA VAL A 319 9.72 0.08 -13.74
C VAL A 319 11.14 -0.47 -13.58
N GLU A 320 11.53 -0.88 -12.36
CA GLU A 320 12.85 -1.44 -12.06
C GLU A 320 13.10 -2.72 -12.85
N SER A 321 12.08 -3.57 -13.01
CA SER A 321 12.20 -4.82 -13.77
C SER A 321 12.28 -4.64 -15.29
N MET A 322 11.82 -3.49 -15.82
CA MET A 322 11.89 -3.19 -17.25
C MET A 322 13.31 -2.85 -17.72
N GLY A 323 14.23 -2.52 -16.79
CA GLY A 323 15.62 -2.21 -17.13
C GLY A 323 15.82 -0.89 -17.89
N TRP A 324 14.82 0.00 -17.87
CA TRP A 324 14.85 1.28 -18.62
C TRP A 324 15.78 2.34 -18.02
N LEU A 325 16.19 2.18 -16.76
CA LEU A 325 17.05 3.13 -16.06
C LEU A 325 18.48 2.61 -15.96
N SER A 326 19.47 3.47 -16.23
CA SER A 326 20.86 3.17 -15.91
C SER A 326 21.04 3.01 -14.40
N GLU A 327 22.03 2.21 -13.97
CA GLU A 327 22.24 1.89 -12.55
C GLU A 327 22.36 3.13 -11.65
N GLY A 328 23.08 4.16 -12.11
CA GLY A 328 23.22 5.43 -11.38
C GLY A 328 21.89 6.16 -11.21
N LYS A 329 21.08 6.27 -12.27
CA LYS A 329 19.74 6.89 -12.20
C LYS A 329 18.78 6.05 -11.35
N ARG A 330 18.82 4.73 -11.52
CA ARG A 330 18.05 3.76 -10.72
C ARG A 330 18.33 3.96 -9.23
N MET A 331 19.60 4.04 -8.84
CA MET A 331 20.01 4.21 -7.44
C MET A 331 19.68 5.58 -6.86
N LEU A 332 19.90 6.65 -7.63
CA LEU A 332 19.51 8.00 -7.23
C LEU A 332 18.02 8.04 -6.88
N LEU A 333 17.19 7.52 -7.78
CA LEU A 333 15.73 7.51 -7.63
C LEU A 333 15.29 6.59 -6.48
N LYS A 334 15.92 5.41 -6.33
CA LYS A 334 15.67 4.47 -5.23
C LYS A 334 16.02 5.08 -3.87
N ARG A 335 17.15 5.76 -3.74
CA ARG A 335 17.59 6.37 -2.47
C ARG A 335 16.79 7.63 -2.11
N LEU A 336 16.34 8.41 -3.09
CA LEU A 336 15.50 9.60 -2.84
C LEU A 336 14.05 9.23 -2.49
N LEU A 337 13.44 8.31 -3.25
CA LEU A 337 11.98 8.05 -3.17
C LEU A 337 11.61 6.78 -2.41
N TYR A 338 12.51 5.81 -2.35
CA TYR A 338 12.25 4.47 -1.84
C TYR A 338 13.25 4.13 -0.73
N SER A 339 13.19 4.92 0.35
CA SER A 339 13.96 4.67 1.57
C SER A 339 13.06 4.40 2.77
N TYR A 340 13.53 3.54 3.67
CA TYR A 340 12.81 3.23 4.90
C TYR A 340 12.59 4.45 5.81
N GLU A 341 13.53 5.40 5.79
CA GLU A 341 13.46 6.61 6.61
C GLU A 341 12.47 7.65 6.09
N SER A 342 12.22 7.71 4.77
CA SER A 342 11.30 8.68 4.16
C SER A 342 9.91 8.13 3.86
N SER A 343 9.78 6.82 3.61
CA SER A 343 8.50 6.21 3.19
C SER A 343 7.37 6.48 4.18
N LEU A 344 7.60 6.17 5.46
CA LEU A 344 6.59 6.30 6.52
C LEU A 344 6.14 7.74 6.73
N LEU A 345 7.06 8.71 6.65
CA LEU A 345 6.73 10.13 6.83
C LEU A 345 5.85 10.65 5.69
N GLY A 346 6.18 10.28 4.44
CA GLY A 346 5.35 10.64 3.28
C GLY A 346 3.94 10.10 3.39
N GLU A 347 3.79 8.87 3.87
CA GLU A 347 2.49 8.22 4.09
C GLU A 347 1.67 8.91 5.18
N LEU A 348 2.29 9.21 6.33
CA LEU A 348 1.63 9.88 7.46
C LEU A 348 1.21 11.31 7.12
N LEU A 349 2.07 12.08 6.46
CA LEU A 349 1.73 13.45 6.06
C LEU A 349 0.66 13.45 4.98
N SER A 350 0.73 12.53 4.01
CA SER A 350 -0.33 12.38 3.00
C SER A 350 -1.67 12.07 3.66
N ALA A 351 -1.70 11.12 4.59
CA ALA A 351 -2.89 10.79 5.37
C ALA A 351 -3.48 12.02 6.08
N ALA A 352 -2.64 12.89 6.66
CA ALA A 352 -3.09 14.09 7.37
C ALA A 352 -3.66 15.18 6.44
N VAL A 353 -3.11 15.37 5.22
CA VAL A 353 -3.54 16.45 4.31
C VAL A 353 -4.60 16.02 3.29
N GLN A 354 -4.84 14.72 3.15
CA GLN A 354 -5.70 14.17 2.10
C GLN A 354 -7.14 14.71 2.15
N GLN A 355 -7.68 14.91 3.36
CA GLN A 355 -9.00 15.52 3.54
C GLN A 355 -9.04 16.95 2.96
N HIS A 356 -8.03 17.76 3.27
CA HIS A 356 -7.95 19.14 2.82
C HIS A 356 -7.86 19.22 1.31
N PHE A 357 -7.09 18.33 0.70
CA PHE A 357 -7.01 18.20 -0.76
C PHE A 357 -8.35 17.83 -1.40
N LEU A 358 -9.06 16.85 -0.85
CA LEU A 358 -10.36 16.44 -1.37
C LEU A 358 -11.40 17.56 -1.24
N VAL A 359 -11.47 18.22 -0.08
CA VAL A 359 -12.37 19.36 0.16
C VAL A 359 -12.02 20.55 -0.74
N SER A 360 -10.75 20.87 -0.90
CA SER A 360 -10.29 21.99 -1.73
C SER A 360 -10.66 21.77 -3.20
N LEU A 361 -10.40 20.58 -3.74
CA LEU A 361 -10.80 20.22 -5.10
C LEU A 361 -12.31 20.28 -5.27
N ASN A 362 -13.06 19.71 -4.33
CA ASN A 362 -14.52 19.70 -4.42
C ASN A 362 -15.14 21.09 -4.21
N ARG A 363 -14.46 22.04 -3.57
CA ARG A 363 -14.95 23.42 -3.47
C ARG A 363 -14.60 24.30 -4.66
N SER A 364 -13.76 23.83 -5.58
CA SER A 364 -13.46 24.56 -6.80
C SER A 364 -14.62 24.46 -7.82
N GLU A 365 -14.51 25.18 -8.93
CA GLU A 365 -15.57 25.31 -9.96
C GLU A 365 -15.87 24.03 -10.74
N LEU A 366 -15.47 22.85 -10.24
CA LEU A 366 -15.63 21.57 -10.94
C LEU A 366 -17.09 21.19 -11.14
N LYS A 367 -18.03 21.77 -10.37
CA LYS A 367 -19.47 21.55 -10.58
C LYS A 367 -19.90 21.97 -12.00
N GLU A 368 -19.21 22.94 -12.59
CA GLU A 368 -19.44 23.42 -13.95
C GLU A 368 -18.98 22.42 -15.02
N SER A 369 -18.34 21.31 -14.64
CA SER A 369 -17.92 20.26 -15.57
C SER A 369 -19.04 19.30 -16.01
N ARG A 370 -20.28 19.49 -15.53
CA ARG A 370 -21.44 18.66 -15.92
C ARG A 370 -21.64 18.55 -17.43
N PRO A 371 -21.60 19.64 -18.23
CA PRO A 371 -21.82 19.53 -19.68
C PRO A 371 -20.80 18.60 -20.34
N THR A 372 -19.54 18.68 -19.92
CA THR A 372 -18.47 17.80 -20.41
C THR A 372 -18.68 16.35 -19.95
N ALA A 373 -19.07 16.14 -18.70
CA ALA A 373 -19.40 14.82 -18.18
C ALA A 373 -20.56 14.17 -18.94
N MET A 374 -21.58 14.96 -19.32
CA MET A 374 -22.68 14.46 -20.15
C MET A 374 -22.23 14.14 -21.59
N ALA A 375 -21.32 14.95 -22.16
CA ALA A 375 -20.83 14.74 -23.52
C ALA A 375 -19.95 13.47 -23.66
N VAL A 376 -19.15 13.13 -22.65
CA VAL A 376 -18.18 12.01 -22.70
C VAL A 376 -18.63 10.79 -21.89
N SER A 377 -19.63 10.94 -21.02
CA SER A 377 -20.08 10.06 -19.92
C SER A 377 -19.46 10.35 -18.55
N TYR A 378 -20.30 10.26 -17.51
CA TYR A 378 -19.91 10.40 -16.11
C TYR A 378 -18.81 9.43 -15.71
N TYR A 379 -18.83 8.21 -16.25
CA TYR A 379 -17.81 7.19 -15.98
C TYR A 379 -16.42 7.63 -16.47
N VAL A 380 -16.28 7.99 -17.74
CA VAL A 380 -14.99 8.41 -18.31
C VAL A 380 -14.50 9.70 -17.67
N TRP A 381 -15.40 10.66 -17.46
CA TRP A 381 -15.05 11.92 -16.79
C TRP A 381 -14.55 11.70 -15.37
N SER A 382 -15.15 10.75 -14.65
CA SER A 382 -14.70 10.37 -13.31
C SER A 382 -13.30 9.75 -13.29
N LEU A 383 -12.93 8.95 -14.28
CA LEU A 383 -11.57 8.39 -14.36
C LEU A 383 -10.51 9.49 -14.48
N LEU A 384 -10.79 10.54 -15.26
CA LEU A 384 -9.90 11.70 -15.37
C LEU A 384 -9.72 12.39 -14.02
N TRP A 385 -10.81 12.65 -13.29
CA TRP A 385 -10.77 13.28 -11.98
C TRP A 385 -10.07 12.46 -10.92
N HIS A 386 -10.36 11.16 -10.84
CA HIS A 386 -9.62 10.25 -9.96
C HIS A 386 -8.13 10.22 -10.29
N THR A 387 -7.78 10.22 -11.58
CA THR A 387 -6.38 10.28 -12.01
C THR A 387 -5.72 11.58 -11.56
N MET A 388 -6.37 12.74 -11.76
CA MET A 388 -5.85 14.03 -11.31
C MET A 388 -5.62 14.05 -9.79
N TYR A 389 -6.60 13.57 -9.02
CA TYR A 389 -6.52 13.47 -7.57
C TYR A 389 -5.35 12.58 -7.12
N VAL A 390 -5.26 11.37 -7.67
CA VAL A 390 -4.18 10.42 -7.37
C VAL A 390 -2.82 11.01 -7.75
N MET A 391 -2.70 11.67 -8.90
CA MET A 391 -1.45 12.31 -9.32
C MET A 391 -1.02 13.44 -8.38
N MET A 392 -1.96 14.25 -7.89
CA MET A 392 -1.67 15.27 -6.88
C MET A 392 -1.17 14.65 -5.57
N LEU A 393 -1.79 13.57 -5.10
CA LEU A 393 -1.34 12.84 -3.92
C LEU A 393 0.05 12.24 -4.11
N ILE A 394 0.30 11.62 -5.27
CA ILE A 394 1.61 11.06 -5.61
C ILE A 394 2.66 12.18 -5.63
N ALA A 395 2.38 13.32 -6.25
CA ALA A 395 3.30 14.46 -6.30
C ALA A 395 3.62 15.00 -4.90
N PHE A 396 2.63 15.06 -4.01
CA PHE A 396 2.82 15.44 -2.61
C PHE A 396 3.71 14.45 -1.86
N ILE A 397 3.41 13.15 -1.94
CA ILE A 397 4.20 12.09 -1.29
C ILE A 397 5.64 12.11 -1.78
N VAL A 398 5.83 12.18 -3.10
CA VAL A 398 7.14 12.25 -3.74
C VAL A 398 7.92 13.46 -3.22
N SER A 399 7.29 14.64 -3.20
CA SER A 399 7.92 15.87 -2.68
C SER A 399 8.36 15.70 -1.22
N VAL A 400 7.49 15.21 -0.35
CA VAL A 400 7.80 14.97 1.07
C VAL A 400 8.95 13.97 1.21
N ARG A 401 8.92 12.86 0.45
CA ARG A 401 9.96 11.83 0.52
C ARG A 401 11.32 12.35 0.08
N VAL A 402 11.37 13.12 -1.01
CA VAL A 402 12.61 13.75 -1.51
C VAL A 402 13.15 14.74 -0.48
N SER A 403 12.32 15.70 -0.03
CA SER A 403 12.74 16.72 0.93
C SER A 403 13.26 16.07 2.21
N TRP A 404 12.54 15.08 2.76
CA TRP A 404 12.97 14.40 3.97
C TRP A 404 14.23 13.56 3.76
N ALA A 405 14.36 12.83 2.66
CA ALA A 405 15.57 12.05 2.37
C ALA A 405 16.80 12.97 2.31
N VAL A 406 16.70 14.09 1.60
CA VAL A 406 17.77 15.09 1.49
C VAL A 406 18.10 15.69 2.85
N SER A 407 17.10 16.17 3.61
CA SER A 407 17.32 16.72 4.95
C SER A 407 17.93 15.67 5.89
N TYR A 408 17.45 14.43 5.87
CA TYR A 408 17.95 13.35 6.71
C TYR A 408 19.43 13.04 6.44
N VAL A 409 19.79 12.90 5.16
CA VAL A 409 21.17 12.62 4.73
C VAL A 409 22.09 13.80 5.06
N LEU A 410 21.65 15.04 4.85
CA LEU A 410 22.43 16.23 5.22
C LEU A 410 22.65 16.33 6.73
N LEU A 411 21.61 16.12 7.54
CA LEU A 411 21.71 16.21 9.00
C LEU A 411 22.62 15.12 9.57
N ARG A 412 22.53 13.90 9.03
CA ARG A 412 23.23 12.74 9.58
C ARG A 412 24.63 12.55 9.02
N ASN A 413 24.79 12.66 7.71
CA ASN A 413 26.02 12.31 7.00
C ASN A 413 26.79 13.53 6.50
N ARG A 414 26.20 14.74 6.58
CA ARG A 414 26.81 16.01 6.15
C ARG A 414 27.28 16.01 4.69
N THR A 415 26.74 15.11 3.87
CA THR A 415 27.11 14.97 2.45
C THR A 415 25.95 14.40 1.64
N LEU A 416 25.75 14.91 0.42
CA LEU A 416 24.78 14.37 -0.54
C LEU A 416 25.33 13.21 -1.37
N ALA A 417 26.60 12.86 -1.17
CA ALA A 417 27.27 11.80 -1.94
C ALA A 417 26.62 10.42 -1.77
N ILE A 418 25.83 10.21 -0.70
CA ILE A 418 25.02 8.99 -0.50
C ILE A 418 24.06 8.76 -1.66
N PHE A 419 23.57 9.80 -2.33
CA PHE A 419 22.62 9.63 -3.42
C PHE A 419 23.27 9.20 -4.75
N THR A 420 24.55 9.48 -4.95
CA THR A 420 25.23 9.29 -6.23
C THR A 420 26.32 8.22 -6.20
N ARG A 421 26.97 7.98 -5.05
CA ARG A 421 28.10 7.04 -4.95
C ARG A 421 27.64 5.59 -5.11
N PRO A 422 28.37 4.75 -5.87
CA PRO A 422 28.02 3.35 -6.07
C PRO A 422 28.25 2.54 -4.78
N CYS A 423 27.39 1.54 -4.58
CA CYS A 423 27.58 0.51 -3.56
C CYS A 423 27.26 -0.84 -4.20
N CYS A 424 28.24 -1.75 -4.25
CA CYS A 424 28.10 -3.04 -4.90
C CYS A 424 26.97 -3.90 -4.31
N ILE A 425 26.63 -3.71 -3.03
CA ILE A 425 25.51 -4.40 -2.36
C ILE A 425 24.15 -4.01 -2.96
N ASP A 426 23.97 -2.77 -3.40
CA ASP A 426 22.72 -2.35 -4.04
C ASP A 426 22.51 -3.07 -5.38
N SER A 427 23.59 -3.38 -6.09
CA SER A 427 23.56 -4.18 -7.32
C SER A 427 23.33 -5.67 -7.04
N VAL A 428 23.95 -6.22 -5.98
CA VAL A 428 23.74 -7.62 -5.55
C VAL A 428 22.30 -7.87 -5.10
N LEU A 429 21.74 -6.98 -4.27
CA LEU A 429 20.33 -7.04 -3.86
C LEU A 429 19.40 -6.80 -5.06
N GLY A 430 19.73 -5.84 -5.92
CA GLY A 430 18.95 -5.54 -7.12
C GLY A 430 17.47 -5.30 -6.80
N ALA A 431 16.59 -5.98 -7.54
CA ALA A 431 15.13 -5.93 -7.34
C ALA A 431 14.63 -6.78 -6.13
N ARG A 432 15.51 -7.53 -5.45
CA ARG A 432 15.13 -8.37 -4.29
C ARG A 432 14.84 -7.54 -3.04
N CYS A 433 15.46 -6.37 -2.93
CA CYS A 433 15.24 -5.39 -1.88
C CYS A 433 14.41 -4.22 -2.43
N ARG A 434 13.29 -3.88 -1.80
CA ARG A 434 12.39 -2.83 -2.30
C ARG A 434 12.91 -1.44 -2.02
N MET A 435 13.47 -1.24 -0.83
CA MET A 435 13.85 0.08 -0.33
C MET A 435 15.26 0.08 0.22
N THR A 436 15.91 1.24 0.15
CA THR A 436 17.26 1.45 0.73
C THR A 436 17.16 1.92 2.18
N MET A 437 18.26 1.79 2.91
CA MET A 437 18.35 2.24 4.31
C MET A 437 19.39 3.35 4.43
N LEU A 438 18.96 4.61 4.24
CA LEU A 438 19.85 5.77 4.11
C LEU A 438 20.75 5.93 5.33
N GLY A 439 20.17 5.73 6.52
CA GLY A 439 20.89 5.89 7.78
C GLY A 439 21.91 4.78 8.08
N SER A 440 22.03 3.78 7.21
CA SER A 440 22.97 2.67 7.40
C SER A 440 24.14 2.68 6.44
N TYR A 441 24.16 3.65 5.52
CA TYR A 441 25.32 3.89 4.70
C TYR A 441 26.45 4.55 5.50
N CYS A 442 27.65 4.01 5.34
CA CYS A 442 28.91 4.58 5.77
C CYS A 442 29.69 5.04 4.55
N VAL A 443 30.25 6.25 4.63
CA VAL A 443 31.11 6.80 3.59
C VAL A 443 32.55 6.64 4.04
N GLU A 444 33.34 5.88 3.30
CA GLU A 444 34.77 5.69 3.53
C GLU A 444 35.52 6.07 2.24
N GLY A 445 36.31 7.15 2.30
CA GLY A 445 36.94 7.73 1.11
C GLY A 445 35.91 8.17 0.06
N GLU A 446 36.02 7.65 -1.16
CA GLU A 446 35.05 7.87 -2.26
C GLU A 446 33.98 6.79 -2.38
N GLN A 447 33.95 5.84 -1.44
CA GLN A 447 33.14 4.64 -1.53
C GLN A 447 32.01 4.62 -0.51
N LEU A 448 30.97 3.85 -0.82
CA LEU A 448 29.77 3.73 -0.02
C LEU A 448 29.58 2.28 0.44
N PHE A 449 29.41 2.10 1.75
CA PHE A 449 29.26 0.80 2.41
C PHE A 449 27.97 0.71 3.20
N TYR A 450 27.36 -0.46 3.26
CA TYR A 450 26.37 -0.77 4.28
C TYR A 450 27.04 -1.35 5.51
N ASN A 451 26.64 -0.89 6.68
CA ASN A 451 27.01 -1.55 7.93
C ASN A 451 26.36 -2.94 8.04
N PHE A 452 26.97 -3.81 8.86
CA PHE A 452 26.53 -5.20 9.01
C PHE A 452 25.12 -5.34 9.62
N GLU A 453 24.68 -4.38 10.45
CA GLU A 453 23.31 -4.38 11.01
C GLU A 453 22.24 -4.18 9.93
N ALA A 454 22.54 -3.39 8.89
CA ALA A 454 21.62 -3.22 7.76
C ALA A 454 21.59 -4.44 6.85
N LEU A 455 22.74 -5.07 6.60
CA LEU A 455 22.80 -6.34 5.88
C LEU A 455 21.94 -7.40 6.60
N LYS A 456 22.04 -7.47 7.93
CA LYS A 456 21.17 -8.27 8.79
C LYS A 456 19.70 -7.83 8.67
N ALA A 457 19.39 -6.54 8.61
CA ALA A 457 18.01 -6.06 8.45
C ALA A 457 17.39 -6.49 7.11
N PHE A 458 18.18 -6.55 6.04
CA PHE A 458 17.77 -7.08 4.73
C PHE A 458 17.69 -8.61 4.69
N GLY A 459 18.02 -9.30 5.79
CA GLY A 459 18.03 -10.76 5.86
C GLY A 459 19.23 -11.40 5.16
N MET A 460 20.29 -10.63 4.90
CA MET A 460 21.50 -11.14 4.26
C MET A 460 22.34 -11.95 5.25
N LEU A 461 22.79 -13.10 4.80
CA LEU A 461 23.65 -14.02 5.51
C LEU A 461 24.94 -14.24 4.70
N LYS A 462 26.00 -14.66 5.39
CA LYS A 462 27.24 -15.15 4.78
C LYS A 462 27.16 -16.67 4.68
N MET A 463 27.56 -17.22 3.53
CA MET A 463 27.87 -18.64 3.37
C MET A 463 29.36 -18.80 3.10
N GLU A 464 29.97 -19.81 3.70
CA GLU A 464 31.34 -20.20 3.46
C GLU A 464 31.39 -21.65 2.96
N GLU A 465 32.09 -21.87 1.85
CA GLU A 465 32.37 -23.21 1.32
C GLU A 465 33.66 -23.79 1.92
N GLU A 466 33.87 -25.10 1.74
CA GLU A 466 35.05 -25.81 2.28
C GLU A 466 36.38 -25.24 1.80
N ASN A 467 36.40 -24.59 0.63
CA ASN A 467 37.56 -23.91 0.06
C ASN A 467 37.79 -22.49 0.64
N GLY A 468 36.99 -22.06 1.62
CA GLY A 468 37.05 -20.72 2.22
C GLY A 468 36.40 -19.61 1.38
N ALA A 469 35.76 -19.94 0.25
CA ALA A 469 35.08 -18.95 -0.57
C ALA A 469 33.80 -18.44 0.12
N GLU A 470 33.69 -17.12 0.22
CA GLU A 470 32.56 -16.45 0.87
C GLU A 470 31.52 -15.98 -0.13
N PHE A 471 30.25 -16.16 0.22
CA PHE A 471 29.10 -15.79 -0.60
C PHE A 471 28.01 -15.11 0.24
N LEU A 472 27.22 -14.25 -0.42
CA LEU A 472 26.02 -13.65 0.14
C LEU A 472 24.80 -14.51 -0.16
N VAL A 473 24.02 -14.74 0.88
CA VAL A 473 22.84 -15.61 0.84
C VAL A 473 21.63 -14.88 1.40
N VAL A 474 20.47 -15.11 0.79
CA VAL A 474 19.18 -14.59 1.28
C VAL A 474 18.11 -15.68 1.24
N ASP A 475 17.09 -15.51 2.07
CA ASP A 475 15.86 -16.29 1.97
C ASP A 475 15.07 -15.87 0.71
N LYS A 476 14.92 -16.78 -0.26
CA LYS A 476 14.13 -16.53 -1.46
C LYS A 476 12.65 -16.44 -1.11
N LEU A 477 12.02 -15.36 -1.53
CA LEU A 477 10.59 -15.12 -1.30
C LEU A 477 9.77 -15.75 -2.43
N HIS A 478 8.97 -16.77 -2.10
CA HIS A 478 8.02 -17.41 -3.02
C HIS A 478 6.59 -16.85 -2.86
N TRP A 479 5.73 -17.11 -3.85
CA TRP A 479 4.34 -16.61 -3.87
C TRP A 479 3.50 -17.06 -2.68
N ILE A 480 3.56 -18.34 -2.30
CA ILE A 480 2.72 -18.91 -1.24
C ILE A 480 3.55 -19.85 -0.34
N ALA A 481 4.37 -20.69 -0.96
CA ALA A 481 5.20 -21.66 -0.25
C ALA A 481 6.30 -20.98 0.59
N VAL A 482 6.70 -21.64 1.69
CA VAL A 482 7.89 -21.27 2.45
C VAL A 482 8.75 -22.54 2.65
N PRO A 483 9.46 -22.97 1.59
CA PRO A 483 10.31 -24.17 1.65
C PRO A 483 11.30 -24.09 2.80
N ASN A 484 11.70 -25.22 3.37
CA ASN A 484 12.73 -25.23 4.43
C ASN A 484 14.11 -24.85 3.86
N ASP A 485 14.40 -25.27 2.62
CA ASP A 485 15.64 -24.99 1.91
C ASP A 485 15.43 -23.87 0.88
N ASN A 486 15.16 -22.67 1.38
CA ASN A 486 14.87 -21.49 0.56
C ASN A 486 16.04 -20.50 0.51
N LEU A 487 17.19 -20.83 1.10
CA LEU A 487 18.39 -20.01 1.05
C LEU A 487 19.07 -20.12 -0.32
N VAL A 488 19.28 -18.97 -0.96
CA VAL A 488 19.93 -18.88 -2.27
C VAL A 488 21.12 -17.94 -2.24
N VAL A 489 22.19 -18.35 -2.90
CA VAL A 489 23.39 -17.53 -3.12
C VAL A 489 23.09 -16.48 -4.18
N ILE A 490 23.42 -15.22 -3.90
CA ILE A 490 23.15 -14.07 -4.80
C ILE A 490 24.39 -13.27 -5.18
N GLY A 491 25.51 -13.46 -4.48
CA GLY A 491 26.77 -12.81 -4.83
C GLY A 491 27.98 -13.47 -4.19
N SER A 492 29.15 -13.32 -4.79
CA SER A 492 30.44 -13.69 -4.20
C SER A 492 31.01 -12.51 -3.41
N VAL A 493 31.73 -12.79 -2.33
CA VAL A 493 32.36 -11.78 -1.47
C VAL A 493 33.87 -11.87 -1.59
N SER A 494 34.53 -10.71 -1.76
CA SER A 494 35.98 -10.59 -1.71
C SER A 494 36.36 -9.35 -0.90
N GLY A 495 36.91 -9.55 0.30
CA GLY A 495 37.13 -8.47 1.26
C GLY A 495 35.82 -7.76 1.62
N ASN A 496 35.76 -6.45 1.40
CA ASN A 496 34.54 -5.66 1.64
C ASN A 496 33.65 -5.53 0.40
N LEU A 497 34.05 -6.07 -0.74
CA LEU A 497 33.31 -6.00 -1.99
C LEU A 497 32.46 -7.25 -2.20
N ALA A 498 31.35 -7.09 -2.92
CA ALA A 498 30.52 -8.18 -3.37
C ALA A 498 30.20 -8.04 -4.86
N GLN A 499 30.14 -9.16 -5.57
CA GLN A 499 29.78 -9.20 -6.99
C GLN A 499 28.55 -10.09 -7.20
N PRO A 500 27.56 -9.68 -8.01
CA PRO A 500 26.43 -10.53 -8.35
C PRO A 500 26.91 -11.82 -9.01
N CYS A 501 26.30 -12.96 -8.65
CA CYS A 501 26.60 -14.24 -9.26
C CYS A 501 25.33 -14.95 -9.71
N ARG A 502 25.48 -16.07 -10.44
CA ARG A 502 24.33 -16.92 -10.81
C ARG A 502 23.69 -17.47 -9.54
N GLU A 503 22.38 -17.32 -9.45
CA GLU A 503 21.61 -17.82 -8.31
C GLU A 503 21.72 -19.35 -8.23
N ARG A 504 22.05 -19.86 -7.03
CA ARG A 504 22.17 -21.30 -6.76
C ARG A 504 21.77 -21.61 -5.31
N PRO A 505 21.41 -22.87 -5.00
CA PRO A 505 21.13 -23.28 -3.62
C PRO A 505 22.32 -23.05 -2.69
N CYS A 506 22.02 -22.74 -1.43
CA CYS A 506 23.01 -22.66 -0.36
C CYS A 506 23.47 -24.07 0.05
N THR A 507 24.77 -24.34 -0.06
CA THR A 507 25.38 -25.65 0.25
C THR A 507 26.42 -25.60 1.36
N GLY A 508 26.89 -24.40 1.74
CA GLY A 508 27.94 -24.20 2.73
C GLY A 508 27.43 -23.86 4.13
N VAL A 509 28.37 -23.52 5.03
CA VAL A 509 28.06 -23.12 6.41
C VAL A 509 27.57 -21.68 6.43
N VAL A 510 26.43 -21.45 7.07
CA VAL A 510 25.76 -20.14 7.10
C VAL A 510 26.02 -19.41 8.42
N SER A 511 26.42 -18.15 8.33
CA SER A 511 26.59 -17.24 9.47
C SER A 511 26.10 -15.82 9.12
N PHE A 512 26.10 -14.91 10.10
CA PHE A 512 25.80 -13.50 9.82
C PHE A 512 27.02 -12.79 9.24
N VAL A 513 26.78 -11.81 8.35
CA VAL A 513 27.84 -10.93 7.89
C VAL A 513 28.34 -10.11 9.09
N GLY A 514 29.62 -10.25 9.43
CA GLY A 514 30.24 -9.57 10.58
C GLY A 514 30.94 -8.25 10.25
N ARG A 515 30.91 -7.81 8.98
CA ARG A 515 31.63 -6.63 8.50
C ARG A 515 30.79 -5.79 7.55
N SER A 516 31.18 -4.53 7.38
CA SER A 516 30.56 -3.63 6.39
C SER A 516 30.93 -4.08 4.98
N LEU A 517 29.97 -4.05 4.05
CA LEU A 517 30.20 -4.40 2.65
C LEU A 517 29.71 -3.29 1.72
N GLY A 518 30.42 -3.07 0.62
CA GLY A 518 30.14 -1.98 -0.32
C GLY A 518 31.35 -1.62 -1.18
N GLY A 519 31.34 -0.42 -1.74
CA GLY A 519 32.36 0.04 -2.68
C GLY A 519 31.95 -0.08 -4.16
N ALA A 520 32.81 0.41 -5.04
CA ALA A 520 32.55 0.45 -6.48
C ALA A 520 32.81 -0.93 -7.14
N PRO A 521 31.90 -1.43 -7.99
CA PRO A 521 32.14 -2.65 -8.75
C PRO A 521 33.30 -2.42 -9.74
N GLY A 522 34.45 -3.08 -9.52
CA GLY A 522 35.60 -3.03 -10.44
C GLY A 522 36.96 -2.71 -9.80
N GLN A 523 37.03 -2.31 -8.53
CA GLN A 523 38.30 -2.16 -7.81
C GLN A 523 38.68 -3.46 -7.07
N THR A 524 38.84 -4.57 -7.80
CA THR A 524 39.73 -5.62 -7.28
C THR A 524 41.15 -5.08 -7.38
N GLY A 525 41.82 -4.96 -6.23
CA GLY A 525 43.21 -4.52 -6.15
C GLY A 525 44.08 -5.26 -7.16
N SER A 526 45.02 -4.52 -7.74
CA SER A 526 46.14 -4.95 -8.58
C SER A 526 46.57 -6.40 -8.34
N ASN A 527 46.09 -7.31 -9.19
CA ASN A 527 46.76 -8.54 -9.60
C ASN A 527 46.07 -9.04 -10.89
N PRO A 528 46.80 -9.20 -12.01
CA PRO A 528 46.20 -9.53 -13.29
C PRO A 528 45.85 -11.02 -13.31
N VAL A 529 44.63 -11.37 -12.95
CA VAL A 529 44.05 -12.66 -13.34
C VAL A 529 43.18 -12.40 -14.57
N LEU A 530 43.63 -12.95 -15.69
CA LEU A 530 43.07 -12.89 -17.04
C LEU A 530 41.55 -12.62 -17.09
N PHE A 531 41.19 -11.41 -17.53
CA PHE A 531 39.82 -11.09 -17.95
C PHE A 531 39.52 -11.78 -19.27
N VAL A 532 38.79 -12.90 -19.24
CA VAL A 532 38.04 -13.34 -20.43
C VAL A 532 36.78 -12.49 -20.49
N ARG A 533 36.80 -11.51 -21.40
CA ARG A 533 35.66 -10.68 -21.78
C ARG A 533 34.56 -11.58 -22.37
N ARG A 534 33.64 -12.05 -21.53
CA ARG A 534 32.36 -12.61 -21.97
C ARG A 534 31.29 -11.55 -21.72
N ASN A 535 30.70 -11.05 -22.80
CA ASN A 535 29.53 -10.18 -22.78
C ASN A 535 28.46 -10.76 -21.85
N THR A 536 28.27 -10.17 -20.68
CA THR A 536 27.11 -10.43 -19.82
C THR A 536 25.91 -9.75 -20.47
N GLN A 537 25.23 -10.49 -21.35
CA GLN A 537 23.82 -10.31 -21.55
C GLN A 537 23.12 -10.57 -20.21
N ILE A 538 22.27 -9.63 -19.82
CA ILE A 538 21.28 -9.77 -18.75
C ILE A 538 20.55 -11.10 -18.98
N ALA A 539 20.60 -11.99 -18.00
CA ALA A 539 20.03 -13.33 -18.10
C ALA A 539 18.53 -13.25 -18.37
N VAL A 540 18.15 -13.58 -19.61
CA VAL A 540 16.78 -13.96 -19.98
C VAL A 540 16.44 -15.23 -19.20
N GLY A 541 15.27 -15.24 -18.55
CA GLY A 541 14.77 -16.40 -17.81
C GLY A 541 14.64 -17.65 -18.69
N PRO A 542 14.47 -18.85 -18.11
CA PRO A 542 14.40 -20.09 -18.88
C PRO A 542 13.23 -20.06 -19.87
N ALA A 543 13.50 -20.51 -21.09
CA ALA A 543 12.49 -20.79 -22.12
C ALA A 543 11.48 -21.84 -21.60
N PRO A 544 10.21 -21.78 -22.05
CA PRO A 544 9.16 -22.66 -21.55
C PRO A 544 9.41 -24.12 -21.97
N LEU A 545 9.37 -25.03 -21.00
CA LEU A 545 9.14 -26.45 -21.24
C LEU A 545 7.74 -26.59 -21.87
N ALA A 546 7.70 -26.97 -23.14
CA ALA A 546 6.47 -27.44 -23.78
C ALA A 546 6.05 -28.74 -23.09
N VAL A 547 4.92 -28.69 -22.37
CA VAL A 547 4.23 -29.88 -21.88
C VAL A 547 2.88 -29.91 -22.57
N LEU A 548 2.85 -30.48 -23.76
CA LEU A 548 1.71 -31.20 -24.29
C LEU A 548 2.24 -32.39 -25.10
N PRO A 549 1.68 -33.60 -24.93
CA PRO A 549 1.96 -34.71 -25.84
C PRO A 549 1.22 -34.45 -27.16
N ALA A 550 1.91 -34.63 -28.28
CA ALA A 550 1.25 -34.73 -29.59
C ALA A 550 0.62 -36.14 -29.73
N PRO A 551 -0.47 -36.28 -30.52
CA PRO A 551 -1.18 -37.55 -30.69
C PRO A 551 -0.33 -38.68 -31.28
#